data_AF-A0A7J9IKY9-F1
#
_entry.id   AF-A0A7J9IKY9-F1
#
_cell.length_a   1.000
_cell.length_b   1.000
_cell.length_c   1.000
_cell.angle_alpha   90.00
_cell.angle_beta   90.00
_cell.angle_gamma   90.00
#
_symmetry.space_group_name_H-M   'P 1'
#
loop_
_entity.id
_entity.type
_entity.pdbx_description
1 polymer ?
#
loop_
_entity_poly.entity_id
_entity_poly.type
_entity_poly.pdbx_seq_one_letter_code
_entity_poly.pdbx_strand_id
1 'polypeptide(L)'
;LQTLLPRPLPSAPTLSWHDSEPESNSLQETSQLDPLSSNTTLEVQLELHHVDALSSEDTPELLFDLRLQRDALRSGTIYSLVSKAVARNPPRAASRRSGFSSSIISGLAQGSGEYFTRLGVGTPARNLYMVLDTGSDVVWVQCSPCKSCYSQSDPIFDPTKSASFSGIPCGSPLCRSLDSSGCNQRRMCLYQVSYGDGSVTFGDFSTETLTFRRTSVGRVALGCGHDNEGLFVGAAGLLGLGRGRLSFPSQTGSRFNRKFSYCLVDRSASSKPSSLVFGDAAIPRGALFTPLLTNPKLDTFYYVELLGISVGGTRVPKISPSLFKMDQDGNGGVIIDSGTSVTRLTQPAYTATRDAFRLGATNLKRAPDFSLFDTCFDLSGQTSVKVPTLVLHFRGADLSLPATNYLIPVDSSGTFCFAFAGTMNGLSIIGNIQQQGFRVAYDLAGSRVGFSPRGCA
;
A
#
# COMPACT_ATOMS: atom_id res chain seq x y z
N LEU A 1 15.34 17.60 -20.55
CA LEU A 1 13.94 17.25 -20.88
C LEU A 1 13.85 15.77 -21.24
N GLN A 2 12.72 15.12 -21.02
CA GLN A 2 12.37 13.79 -21.54
C GLN A 2 10.98 13.81 -22.22
N THR A 3 10.64 12.78 -22.98
CA THR A 3 9.33 12.66 -23.66
C THR A 3 8.33 11.93 -22.77
N LEU A 4 7.13 12.48 -22.61
CA LEU A 4 5.94 11.76 -22.16
C LEU A 4 5.07 11.45 -23.39
N LEU A 5 4.45 10.26 -23.40
CA LEU A 5 3.37 9.92 -24.32
C LEU A 5 2.06 9.90 -23.50
N PRO A 6 1.22 10.94 -23.57
CA PRO A 6 0.00 11.01 -22.78
C PRO A 6 -0.93 9.84 -23.07
N ARG A 7 -1.44 9.21 -22.02
CA ARG A 7 -2.51 8.21 -22.05
C ARG A 7 -3.48 8.55 -20.91
N PRO A 8 -4.70 9.05 -21.20
CA PRO A 8 -5.71 9.31 -20.18
C PRO A 8 -6.05 8.03 -19.38
N LEU A 9 -6.78 8.18 -18.27
CA LEU A 9 -7.36 7.02 -17.60
C LEU A 9 -8.27 6.27 -18.58
N PRO A 10 -8.26 4.92 -18.58
CA PRO A 10 -9.23 4.16 -19.34
C PRO A 10 -10.65 4.46 -18.81
N SER A 11 -11.62 4.50 -19.72
CA SER A 11 -13.03 4.50 -19.33
C SER A 11 -13.32 3.28 -18.44
N ALA A 12 -14.19 3.46 -17.44
CA ALA A 12 -14.51 2.39 -16.50
C ALA A 12 -15.04 1.16 -17.28
N PRO A 13 -14.57 -0.06 -16.98
CA PRO A 13 -15.20 -1.25 -17.52
C PRO A 13 -16.62 -1.35 -16.96
N THR A 14 -17.60 -1.58 -17.82
CA THR A 14 -18.96 -1.91 -17.40
C THR A 14 -18.92 -3.23 -16.63
N LEU A 15 -18.98 -3.15 -15.31
CA LEU A 15 -19.15 -4.31 -14.43
C LEU A 15 -20.59 -4.80 -14.58
N SER A 16 -20.83 -5.68 -15.56
CA SER A 16 -22.06 -6.45 -15.64
C SER A 16 -22.05 -7.49 -14.52
N TRP A 17 -22.55 -7.10 -13.35
CA TRP A 17 -23.01 -8.05 -12.36
C TRP A 17 -24.19 -8.81 -12.98
N HIS A 18 -24.13 -10.14 -12.97
CA HIS A 18 -25.33 -10.94 -13.20
C HIS A 18 -26.17 -10.85 -11.93
N ASP A 19 -27.20 -10.00 -11.95
CA ASP A 19 -28.21 -9.95 -10.91
C ASP A 19 -28.86 -11.34 -10.79
N SER A 20 -28.49 -12.08 -9.75
CA SER A 20 -29.31 -13.18 -9.24
C SER A 20 -30.55 -12.56 -8.60
N GLU A 21 -31.73 -12.99 -9.06
CA GLU A 21 -33.02 -12.40 -8.70
C GLU A 21 -33.21 -12.18 -7.19
N PRO A 22 -33.84 -11.08 -6.75
CA PRO A 22 -34.14 -10.86 -5.35
C PRO A 22 -35.30 -11.77 -4.91
N GLU A 23 -35.00 -12.83 -4.13
CA GLU A 23 -36.04 -13.57 -3.41
C GLU A 23 -36.71 -12.66 -2.38
N SER A 24 -37.95 -12.25 -2.69
CA SER A 24 -38.76 -11.42 -1.80
C SER A 24 -39.28 -12.23 -0.60
N ASN A 25 -38.60 -12.16 0.54
CA ASN A 25 -39.15 -12.64 1.81
C ASN A 25 -39.75 -11.48 2.62
N SER A 26 -41.04 -11.25 2.40
CA SER A 26 -41.85 -10.34 3.21
C SER A 26 -42.14 -10.94 4.59
N LEU A 27 -41.48 -10.45 5.63
CA LEU A 27 -41.91 -10.70 7.01
C LEU A 27 -42.86 -9.57 7.44
N GLN A 28 -44.13 -9.92 7.62
CA GLN A 28 -45.12 -9.03 8.25
C GLN A 28 -44.93 -9.07 9.76
N GLU A 29 -44.46 -7.97 10.36
CA GLU A 29 -44.65 -7.73 11.79
C GLU A 29 -45.88 -6.85 12.00
N THR A 30 -46.93 -7.45 12.56
CA THR A 30 -48.08 -6.73 13.10
C THR A 30 -47.78 -6.25 14.51
N SER A 31 -47.78 -4.94 14.74
CA SER A 31 -47.90 -4.36 16.08
C SER A 31 -49.03 -3.33 16.10
N GLN A 32 -49.90 -3.44 17.10
CA GLN A 32 -51.11 -2.62 17.23
C GLN A 32 -50.76 -1.23 17.77
N LEU A 33 -51.47 -0.22 17.29
CA LEU A 33 -51.45 1.13 17.84
C LEU A 33 -52.37 1.20 19.07
N ASP A 34 -51.83 1.65 20.20
CA ASP A 34 -52.61 2.25 21.28
C ASP A 34 -51.97 3.61 21.64
N PRO A 35 -52.74 4.73 21.64
CA PRO A 35 -52.18 6.05 21.85
C PRO A 35 -52.30 6.47 23.33
N LEU A 36 -51.20 6.92 23.96
CA LEU A 36 -51.16 7.95 25.03
C LEU A 36 -49.76 8.05 25.67
N SER A 37 -48.91 8.96 25.18
CA SER A 37 -48.08 9.83 26.04
C SER A 37 -47.30 10.84 25.20
N SER A 38 -47.36 12.10 25.61
CA SER A 38 -46.60 13.19 25.00
C SER A 38 -45.19 13.25 25.60
N ASN A 39 -44.16 13.04 24.79
CA ASN A 39 -42.81 13.52 25.08
C ASN A 39 -42.10 13.83 23.75
N THR A 40 -41.89 15.11 23.47
CA THR A 40 -41.07 15.57 22.35
C THR A 40 -39.59 15.34 22.67
N THR A 41 -39.08 14.17 22.32
CA THR A 41 -37.64 13.97 22.13
C THR A 41 -37.25 14.45 20.74
N LEU A 42 -36.20 15.28 20.65
CA LEU A 42 -35.57 15.61 19.38
C LEU A 42 -34.80 14.38 18.89
N GLU A 43 -35.47 13.51 18.14
CA GLU A 43 -34.78 12.45 17.39
C GLU A 43 -33.96 13.07 16.27
N VAL A 44 -32.64 13.17 16.50
CA VAL A 44 -31.68 13.39 15.43
C VAL A 44 -31.52 12.07 14.68
N GLN A 45 -32.37 11.86 13.67
CA GLN A 45 -32.13 10.83 12.66
C GLN A 45 -30.87 11.22 11.87
N LEU A 46 -29.75 10.59 12.22
CA LEU A 46 -28.53 10.65 11.43
C LEU A 46 -28.53 9.46 10.47
N GLU A 47 -28.83 9.72 9.19
CA GLU A 47 -28.84 8.70 8.15
C GLU A 47 -27.38 8.32 7.81
N LEU A 48 -26.88 7.30 8.52
CA LEU A 48 -25.53 6.78 8.39
C LEU A 48 -25.42 5.86 7.17
N HIS A 49 -25.14 6.46 6.01
CA HIS A 49 -24.76 5.71 4.82
C HIS A 49 -23.36 5.09 5.01
N HIS A 50 -23.28 3.77 4.86
CA HIS A 50 -22.00 3.05 4.81
C HIS A 50 -21.18 3.52 3.60
N VAL A 51 -19.86 3.61 3.70
CA VAL A 51 -19.01 4.15 2.61
C VAL A 51 -19.13 3.32 1.32
N ASP A 52 -19.41 2.02 1.45
CA ASP A 52 -19.64 1.09 0.33
C ASP A 52 -21.06 1.15 -0.27
N ALA A 53 -21.97 1.99 0.26
CA ALA A 53 -23.33 2.17 -0.27
C ALA A 53 -23.36 2.96 -1.60
N LEU A 54 -22.20 3.38 -2.10
CA LEU A 54 -21.98 4.12 -3.34
C LEU A 54 -21.11 3.26 -4.28
N SER A 55 -21.72 2.41 -5.13
CA SER A 55 -20.94 1.62 -6.11
C SER A 55 -21.71 1.09 -7.33
N SER A 56 -22.42 1.97 -8.06
CA SER A 56 -22.98 1.60 -9.39
C SER A 56 -22.70 2.59 -10.54
N GLU A 57 -22.31 3.85 -10.26
CA GLU A 57 -22.19 4.92 -11.28
C GLU A 57 -20.87 5.73 -11.15
N ASP A 58 -19.82 5.18 -10.53
CA ASP A 58 -18.58 5.94 -10.27
C ASP A 58 -17.70 6.13 -11.51
N THR A 59 -17.36 7.39 -11.82
CA THR A 59 -16.49 7.70 -12.95
C THR A 59 -15.00 7.38 -12.66
N PRO A 60 -14.14 7.19 -13.68
CA PRO A 60 -12.70 6.98 -13.48
C PRO A 60 -12.03 8.05 -12.61
N GLU A 61 -12.49 9.29 -12.73
CA GLU A 61 -12.06 10.48 -11.98
C GLU A 61 -12.42 10.36 -10.50
N LEU A 62 -13.69 10.05 -10.19
CA LEU A 62 -14.18 9.89 -8.81
C LEU A 62 -13.45 8.73 -8.10
N LEU A 63 -13.36 7.58 -8.76
CA LEU A 63 -12.57 6.44 -8.27
C LEU A 63 -11.09 6.81 -8.08
N PHE A 64 -10.54 7.74 -8.86
CA PHE A 64 -9.16 8.18 -8.73
C PHE A 64 -8.98 9.15 -7.55
N ASP A 65 -9.91 10.08 -7.32
CA ASP A 65 -9.90 10.94 -6.14
C ASP A 65 -10.03 10.13 -4.83
N LEU A 66 -10.96 9.17 -4.75
CA LEU A 66 -11.12 8.30 -3.58
C LEU A 66 -9.82 7.56 -3.22
N ARG A 67 -9.06 7.09 -4.22
CA ARG A 67 -7.72 6.48 -4.01
C ARG A 67 -6.70 7.49 -3.47
N LEU A 68 -6.76 8.75 -3.91
CA LEU A 68 -5.89 9.82 -3.42
C LEU A 68 -6.24 10.24 -1.98
N GLN A 69 -7.52 10.28 -1.63
CA GLN A 69 -7.97 10.51 -0.25
C GLN A 69 -7.45 9.42 0.69
N ARG A 70 -7.58 8.14 0.32
CA ARG A 70 -6.98 7.00 1.07
C ARG A 70 -5.47 7.16 1.23
N ASP A 71 -4.77 7.47 0.14
CA ASP A 71 -3.32 7.69 0.11
C ASP A 71 -2.87 8.85 1.01
N ALA A 72 -3.66 9.92 1.12
CA ALA A 72 -3.42 11.02 2.06
C ALA A 72 -3.55 10.58 3.52
N LEU A 73 -4.63 9.89 3.88
CA LEU A 73 -4.85 9.40 5.24
C LEU A 73 -3.76 8.40 5.65
N ARG A 74 -3.44 7.43 4.77
CA ARG A 74 -2.35 6.47 4.98
C ARG A 74 -1.03 7.17 5.30
N SER A 75 -0.64 8.17 4.50
CA SER A 75 0.57 8.96 4.75
C SER A 75 0.53 9.71 6.09
N GLY A 76 -0.64 10.21 6.51
CA GLY A 76 -0.81 10.91 7.78
C GLY A 76 -0.51 10.02 8.99
N THR A 77 -0.94 8.76 8.94
CA THR A 77 -0.79 7.84 10.08
C THR A 77 0.51 7.06 10.09
N ILE A 78 1.17 6.82 8.95
CA ILE A 78 2.57 6.35 8.94
C ILE A 78 3.42 7.28 9.84
N TYR A 79 3.19 8.60 9.78
CA TYR A 79 3.78 9.55 10.73
C TYR A 79 3.26 9.43 12.18
N SER A 80 1.95 9.23 12.39
CA SER A 80 1.36 8.99 13.73
C SER A 80 1.99 7.78 14.43
N LEU A 81 2.34 6.74 13.67
CA LEU A 81 3.08 5.57 14.17
C LEU A 81 4.51 5.92 14.55
N VAL A 82 5.23 6.69 13.70
CA VAL A 82 6.60 7.15 13.99
C VAL A 82 6.65 7.97 15.28
N SER A 83 5.77 8.96 15.41
CA SER A 83 5.73 9.89 16.55
C SER A 83 5.27 9.26 17.89
N LYS A 84 4.72 8.04 17.86
CA LYS A 84 4.26 7.30 19.05
C LYS A 84 5.14 6.09 19.41
N ALA A 85 6.19 5.80 18.63
CA ALA A 85 6.91 4.54 18.74
C ALA A 85 7.84 4.45 19.97
N VAL A 86 8.12 3.21 20.41
CA VAL A 86 8.96 2.89 21.57
C VAL A 86 9.95 1.76 21.21
N ALA A 87 11.22 1.95 21.59
CA ALA A 87 12.36 1.14 21.12
C ALA A 87 12.24 -0.37 21.36
N ARG A 88 12.73 -1.17 20.38
CA ARG A 88 12.70 -2.66 20.39
C ARG A 88 14.02 -3.28 19.94
N ASN A 89 14.33 -4.48 20.45
CA ASN A 89 15.59 -5.20 20.22
C ASN A 89 15.58 -6.15 18.98
N PRO A 90 16.72 -6.36 18.28
CA PRO A 90 16.79 -7.12 17.03
C PRO A 90 17.06 -8.64 17.18
N PRO A 91 16.61 -9.50 16.23
CA PRO A 91 16.84 -10.96 16.25
C PRO A 91 17.94 -11.48 15.28
N ARG A 92 18.72 -12.48 15.75
CA ARG A 92 19.79 -13.20 15.01
C ARG A 92 19.28 -14.13 13.89
N ALA A 93 20.19 -14.65 13.05
CA ALA A 93 19.88 -15.38 11.80
C ALA A 93 20.75 -16.64 11.59
N ALA A 94 20.25 -17.63 10.83
CA ALA A 94 21.05 -18.69 10.19
C ALA A 94 20.33 -19.46 9.04
N SER A 95 21.14 -19.82 8.01
CA SER A 95 21.07 -20.91 7.01
C SER A 95 19.98 -21.04 5.90
N ARG A 96 20.47 -21.47 4.71
CA ARG A 96 19.83 -21.71 3.39
C ARG A 96 18.92 -22.97 3.37
N ARG A 97 17.99 -23.24 2.43
CA ARG A 97 17.63 -22.72 1.09
C ARG A 97 16.08 -22.55 1.04
N SER A 98 15.40 -21.94 0.05
CA SER A 98 15.74 -21.38 -1.28
C SER A 98 14.81 -20.20 -1.65
N GLY A 99 15.02 -19.56 -2.81
CA GLY A 99 14.15 -18.49 -3.31
C GLY A 99 12.87 -18.96 -4.02
N PHE A 100 11.89 -18.07 -4.15
CA PHE A 100 10.60 -18.29 -4.84
C PHE A 100 10.02 -16.97 -5.40
N SER A 101 8.88 -17.02 -6.09
CA SER A 101 8.27 -15.83 -6.71
C SER A 101 6.74 -15.89 -6.76
N SER A 102 6.11 -14.73 -6.92
CA SER A 102 4.70 -14.62 -7.34
C SER A 102 4.49 -13.49 -8.36
N SER A 103 3.36 -13.55 -9.06
CA SER A 103 2.83 -12.47 -9.89
C SER A 103 2.27 -11.35 -9.01
N ILE A 104 2.37 -10.13 -9.53
CA ILE A 104 1.74 -8.93 -9.01
C ILE A 104 0.82 -8.36 -10.12
N ILE A 105 -0.30 -7.76 -9.74
CA ILE A 105 -1.14 -6.91 -10.59
C ILE A 105 -1.27 -5.51 -9.96
N SER A 106 -1.67 -4.51 -10.76
CA SER A 106 -2.16 -3.25 -10.21
C SER A 106 -3.59 -3.43 -9.72
N GLY A 107 -3.91 -2.92 -8.53
CA GLY A 107 -5.27 -2.91 -7.98
C GLY A 107 -6.20 -1.90 -8.66
N LEU A 108 -5.73 -1.14 -9.66
CA LEU A 108 -6.46 -0.03 -10.28
C LEU A 108 -7.84 -0.45 -10.82
N ALA A 109 -7.90 -1.62 -11.46
CA ALA A 109 -9.13 -2.21 -11.99
C ALA A 109 -10.10 -2.72 -10.90
N GLN A 110 -9.65 -2.83 -9.64
CA GLN A 110 -10.43 -3.19 -8.46
C GLN A 110 -10.73 -1.97 -7.58
N GLY A 111 -10.57 -0.75 -8.09
CA GLY A 111 -10.74 0.48 -7.29
C GLY A 111 -9.53 0.85 -6.42
N SER A 112 -8.46 0.04 -6.37
CA SER A 112 -7.30 0.26 -5.49
C SER A 112 -6.14 1.02 -6.15
N GLY A 113 -5.46 1.89 -5.40
CA GLY A 113 -4.17 2.50 -5.76
C GLY A 113 -2.93 1.64 -5.43
N GLU A 114 -3.09 0.52 -4.73
CA GLU A 114 -2.01 -0.39 -4.38
C GLU A 114 -1.76 -1.43 -5.48
N TYR A 115 -0.80 -2.31 -5.23
CA TYR A 115 -0.52 -3.49 -6.05
C TYR A 115 -0.85 -4.75 -5.24
N PHE A 116 -1.43 -5.74 -5.91
CA PHE A 116 -1.84 -7.01 -5.30
C PHE A 116 -0.96 -8.15 -5.80
N THR A 117 -0.54 -9.05 -4.91
CA THR A 117 0.08 -10.32 -5.29
C THR A 117 -0.95 -11.43 -5.19
N ARG A 118 -0.93 -12.38 -6.14
CA ARG A 118 -1.76 -13.58 -6.05
C ARG A 118 -1.00 -14.65 -5.27
N LEU A 119 -1.54 -15.14 -4.17
CA LEU A 119 -0.94 -16.25 -3.42
C LEU A 119 -2.01 -17.21 -2.90
N GLY A 120 -1.63 -18.46 -2.70
CA GLY A 120 -2.51 -19.46 -2.09
C GLY A 120 -2.53 -19.32 -0.57
N VAL A 121 -3.69 -19.38 0.06
CA VAL A 121 -3.84 -19.49 1.52
C VAL A 121 -4.49 -20.84 1.86
N GLY A 122 -3.98 -21.52 2.88
CA GLY A 122 -4.54 -22.76 3.38
C GLY A 122 -4.05 -24.05 2.71
N THR A 123 -4.54 -25.17 3.23
CA THR A 123 -4.33 -26.52 2.67
C THR A 123 -5.68 -27.25 2.54
N PRO A 124 -6.22 -27.45 1.32
CA PRO A 124 -5.66 -27.08 0.01
C PRO A 124 -5.65 -25.57 -0.22
N ALA A 125 -4.68 -25.09 -1.00
CA ALA A 125 -4.46 -23.66 -1.23
C ALA A 125 -5.59 -23.01 -2.03
N ARG A 126 -6.12 -21.89 -1.52
CA ARG A 126 -7.07 -20.99 -2.21
C ARG A 126 -6.35 -19.73 -2.66
N ASN A 127 -6.38 -19.42 -3.95
CA ASN A 127 -5.63 -18.30 -4.52
C ASN A 127 -6.35 -16.97 -4.27
N LEU A 128 -5.78 -16.11 -3.45
CA LEU A 128 -6.30 -14.80 -3.05
C LEU A 128 -5.39 -13.67 -3.53
N TYR A 129 -5.98 -12.52 -3.87
CA TYR A 129 -5.27 -11.25 -4.02
C TYR A 129 -4.97 -10.62 -2.66
N MET A 130 -3.70 -10.29 -2.42
CA MET A 130 -3.21 -9.68 -1.18
C MET A 130 -2.44 -8.40 -1.50
N VAL A 131 -2.71 -7.30 -0.80
CA VAL A 131 -1.95 -6.04 -0.93
C VAL A 131 -0.47 -6.28 -0.62
N LEU A 132 0.46 -5.78 -1.45
CA LEU A 132 1.88 -5.73 -1.10
C LEU A 132 2.16 -4.46 -0.29
N ASP A 133 2.43 -4.60 1.00
CA ASP A 133 2.63 -3.44 1.88
C ASP A 133 3.96 -3.50 2.64
N THR A 134 4.96 -2.72 2.20
CA THR A 134 6.23 -2.51 2.92
C THR A 134 6.13 -1.56 4.13
N GLY A 135 5.01 -0.87 4.29
CA GLY A 135 4.70 0.04 5.39
C GLY A 135 3.91 -0.60 6.53
N SER A 136 3.69 -1.92 6.52
CA SER A 136 3.13 -2.62 7.67
C SER A 136 3.70 -4.04 7.84
N ASP A 137 3.58 -4.55 9.07
CA ASP A 137 4.18 -5.83 9.47
C ASP A 137 3.17 -6.99 9.50
N VAL A 138 1.96 -6.80 10.03
CA VAL A 138 1.03 -7.93 10.19
C VAL A 138 0.47 -8.37 8.83
N VAL A 139 0.72 -9.63 8.47
CA VAL A 139 0.00 -10.33 7.39
C VAL A 139 -1.40 -10.66 7.90
N TRP A 140 -2.45 -10.42 7.10
CA TRP A 140 -3.82 -10.81 7.46
C TRP A 140 -4.70 -11.07 6.23
N VAL A 141 -5.82 -11.76 6.43
CA VAL A 141 -6.81 -12.15 5.42
C VAL A 141 -8.22 -12.07 6.00
N GLN A 142 -9.24 -11.69 5.23
CA GLN A 142 -10.64 -11.76 5.67
C GLN A 142 -11.07 -13.23 5.81
N CYS A 143 -11.71 -13.55 6.93
CA CYS A 143 -12.07 -14.89 7.36
C CYS A 143 -13.57 -15.06 7.63
N SER A 144 -14.09 -16.23 7.25
CA SER A 144 -15.43 -16.67 7.62
C SER A 144 -15.46 -17.22 9.06
N PRO A 145 -16.50 -16.94 9.87
CA PRO A 145 -17.60 -16.02 9.59
C PRO A 145 -17.14 -14.57 9.62
N CYS A 146 -17.51 -13.78 8.60
CA CYS A 146 -17.34 -12.33 8.67
C CYS A 146 -18.57 -11.71 9.35
N LYS A 147 -18.34 -10.68 10.17
CA LYS A 147 -19.37 -9.83 10.79
C LYS A 147 -19.56 -8.53 10.00
N SER A 148 -18.47 -7.78 9.85
CA SER A 148 -18.36 -6.55 9.07
C SER A 148 -17.15 -6.71 8.15
N CYS A 149 -17.35 -6.74 6.83
CA CYS A 149 -16.23 -6.82 5.87
C CYS A 149 -16.54 -5.97 4.64
N TYR A 150 -15.53 -5.27 4.15
CA TYR A 150 -15.55 -4.70 2.82
C TYR A 150 -15.56 -5.82 1.74
N SER A 151 -16.03 -5.47 0.54
CA SER A 151 -16.11 -6.38 -0.60
C SER A 151 -14.73 -6.70 -1.23
N GLN A 152 -14.44 -8.00 -1.41
CA GLN A 152 -13.20 -8.51 -2.02
C GLN A 152 -13.47 -9.32 -3.30
N SER A 153 -12.49 -9.42 -4.20
CA SER A 153 -12.68 -10.05 -5.52
C SER A 153 -12.62 -11.58 -5.52
N ASP A 154 -11.90 -12.19 -4.57
CA ASP A 154 -11.87 -13.64 -4.35
C ASP A 154 -12.86 -14.02 -3.22
N PRO A 155 -13.31 -15.28 -3.08
CA PRO A 155 -14.13 -15.69 -1.93
C PRO A 155 -13.41 -15.51 -0.58
N ILE A 156 -14.16 -15.15 0.47
CA ILE A 156 -13.65 -15.03 1.85
C ILE A 156 -13.03 -16.36 2.30
N PHE A 157 -11.89 -16.29 3.00
CA PHE A 157 -11.18 -17.49 3.43
C PHE A 157 -11.95 -18.21 4.54
N ASP A 158 -12.20 -19.51 4.38
CA ASP A 158 -12.84 -20.32 5.40
C ASP A 158 -11.77 -21.12 6.16
N PRO A 159 -11.41 -20.73 7.40
CA PRO A 159 -10.37 -21.40 8.17
C PRO A 159 -10.74 -22.86 8.51
N THR A 160 -12.04 -23.19 8.59
CA THR A 160 -12.50 -24.57 8.88
C THR A 160 -12.22 -25.54 7.74
N LYS A 161 -12.03 -25.02 6.51
CA LYS A 161 -11.72 -25.81 5.30
C LYS A 161 -10.21 -25.98 5.06
N SER A 162 -9.35 -25.49 5.95
CA SER A 162 -7.89 -25.60 5.83
C SER A 162 -7.29 -26.52 6.88
N ALA A 163 -6.65 -27.61 6.43
CA ALA A 163 -5.97 -28.56 7.30
C ALA A 163 -4.67 -28.00 7.95
N SER A 164 -4.21 -26.81 7.54
CA SER A 164 -3.03 -26.14 8.11
C SER A 164 -3.33 -24.89 8.93
N PHE A 165 -4.61 -24.54 9.11
CA PHE A 165 -5.01 -23.47 10.01
C PHE A 165 -4.80 -23.88 11.47
N SER A 166 -4.12 -23.03 12.25
CA SER A 166 -3.86 -23.31 13.66
C SER A 166 -3.78 -22.03 14.48
N GLY A 167 -4.74 -21.82 15.38
CA GLY A 167 -4.81 -20.65 16.25
C GLY A 167 -3.63 -20.54 17.22
N ILE A 168 -3.22 -19.32 17.54
CA ILE A 168 -2.09 -19.05 18.45
C ILE A 168 -2.62 -18.91 19.89
N PRO A 169 -2.13 -19.66 20.89
CA PRO A 169 -2.50 -19.46 22.29
C PRO A 169 -1.99 -18.11 22.83
N CYS A 170 -2.76 -17.47 23.72
CA CYS A 170 -2.42 -16.15 24.30
C CYS A 170 -1.02 -16.06 24.94
N GLY A 171 -0.57 -17.12 25.61
CA GLY A 171 0.77 -17.16 26.23
C GLY A 171 1.93 -17.16 25.22
N SER A 172 1.65 -17.36 23.93
CA SER A 172 2.66 -17.47 22.88
C SER A 172 3.51 -16.19 22.74
N PRO A 173 4.83 -16.31 22.49
CA PRO A 173 5.67 -15.18 22.10
C PRO A 173 5.19 -14.46 20.83
N LEU A 174 4.48 -15.16 19.93
CA LEU A 174 3.87 -14.55 18.74
C LEU A 174 2.74 -13.59 19.11
N CYS A 175 1.84 -13.99 20.03
CA CYS A 175 0.76 -13.13 20.50
C CYS A 175 1.31 -11.86 21.16
N ARG A 176 2.32 -12.02 22.01
CA ARG A 176 3.06 -10.92 22.67
C ARG A 176 3.94 -10.07 21.73
N SER A 177 3.94 -10.35 20.43
CA SER A 177 4.65 -9.56 19.41
C SER A 177 3.71 -8.65 18.61
N LEU A 178 2.39 -8.72 18.84
CA LEU A 178 1.41 -7.76 18.34
C LEU A 178 1.47 -6.47 19.15
N ASP A 179 1.14 -5.35 18.51
CA ASP A 179 1.00 -4.06 19.20
C ASP A 179 -0.35 -3.95 19.92
N SER A 180 -1.40 -4.54 19.35
CA SER A 180 -2.70 -4.75 20.00
C SER A 180 -3.08 -6.23 19.94
N SER A 181 -3.00 -6.90 21.10
CA SER A 181 -3.36 -8.31 21.28
C SER A 181 -4.50 -8.45 22.29
N GLY A 182 -5.47 -9.29 21.98
CA GLY A 182 -6.52 -9.71 22.92
C GLY A 182 -6.49 -11.21 23.22
N CYS A 183 -7.42 -11.65 24.07
CA CYS A 183 -7.63 -13.05 24.37
C CYS A 183 -9.13 -13.38 24.34
N ASN A 184 -9.51 -14.38 23.54
CA ASN A 184 -10.87 -14.91 23.59
C ASN A 184 -11.06 -15.88 24.77
N GLN A 185 -12.30 -16.27 25.04
CA GLN A 185 -12.67 -17.16 26.15
C GLN A 185 -11.95 -18.53 26.11
N ARG A 186 -11.53 -18.97 24.91
CA ARG A 186 -10.76 -20.22 24.71
C ARG A 186 -9.25 -20.05 24.92
N ARG A 187 -8.80 -18.88 25.42
CA ARG A 187 -7.40 -18.48 25.60
C ARG A 187 -6.58 -18.47 24.29
N MET A 188 -7.27 -18.28 23.16
CA MET A 188 -6.62 -18.04 21.88
C MET A 188 -6.42 -16.53 21.67
N CYS A 189 -5.32 -16.20 21.03
CA CYS A 189 -4.89 -14.83 20.77
C CYS A 189 -5.81 -14.17 19.75
N LEU A 190 -6.25 -12.95 20.06
CA LEU A 190 -6.91 -12.06 19.13
C LEU A 190 -5.89 -11.01 18.67
N TYR A 191 -6.02 -10.53 17.44
CA TYR A 191 -5.27 -9.39 16.94
C TYR A 191 -6.20 -8.24 16.57
N GLN A 192 -5.65 -7.03 16.62
CA GLN A 192 -6.23 -5.86 15.99
C GLN A 192 -5.10 -5.11 15.26
N VAL A 193 -5.37 -4.67 14.03
CA VAL A 193 -4.55 -3.66 13.35
C VAL A 193 -5.44 -2.50 12.95
N SER A 194 -4.99 -1.28 13.23
CA SER A 194 -5.61 -0.06 12.74
C SER A 194 -4.66 0.59 11.74
N TYR A 195 -5.17 0.84 10.55
CA TYR A 195 -4.46 1.43 9.43
C TYR A 195 -4.67 2.92 9.34
N GLY A 196 -3.87 3.53 8.47
CA GLY A 196 -3.78 4.98 8.42
C GLY A 196 -4.93 5.71 7.79
N ASP A 197 -5.66 5.00 6.94
CA ASP A 197 -6.87 5.40 6.25
C ASP A 197 -8.15 5.17 7.06
N GLY A 198 -8.01 4.92 8.36
CA GLY A 198 -9.12 4.58 9.25
C GLY A 198 -9.53 3.11 9.16
N SER A 199 -9.00 2.34 8.20
CA SER A 199 -9.32 0.93 8.04
C SER A 199 -8.87 0.13 9.27
N VAL A 200 -9.65 -0.87 9.66
CA VAL A 200 -9.33 -1.75 10.79
C VAL A 200 -9.49 -3.19 10.38
N THR A 201 -8.75 -4.08 11.05
CA THR A 201 -8.95 -5.53 10.94
C THR A 201 -8.79 -6.14 12.33
N PHE A 202 -9.74 -6.99 12.69
CA PHE A 202 -9.84 -7.65 13.99
C PHE A 202 -10.30 -9.10 13.82
N GLY A 203 -9.72 -10.00 14.62
CA GLY A 203 -10.12 -11.41 14.64
C GLY A 203 -9.11 -12.31 15.34
N ASP A 204 -9.07 -13.57 14.94
CA ASP A 204 -8.19 -14.58 15.55
C ASP A 204 -6.76 -14.45 14.99
N PHE A 205 -5.77 -14.38 15.89
CA PHE A 205 -4.36 -14.47 15.50
C PHE A 205 -3.94 -15.94 15.41
N SER A 206 -3.53 -16.35 14.21
CA SER A 206 -3.39 -17.75 13.84
C SER A 206 -2.10 -17.98 13.05
N THR A 207 -1.79 -19.23 12.77
CA THR A 207 -0.78 -19.62 11.79
C THR A 207 -1.42 -20.38 10.64
N GLU A 208 -0.87 -20.18 9.44
CA GLU A 208 -1.37 -20.80 8.21
C GLU A 208 -0.21 -21.03 7.21
N THR A 209 -0.50 -21.71 6.10
CA THR A 209 0.39 -21.94 4.96
C THR A 209 0.08 -20.96 3.84
N LEU A 210 1.10 -20.19 3.43
CA LEU A 210 1.03 -19.31 2.26
C LEU A 210 1.79 -19.95 1.08
N THR A 211 1.15 -20.08 -0.08
CA THR A 211 1.70 -20.78 -1.26
C THR A 211 1.95 -19.79 -2.40
N PHE A 212 3.22 -19.56 -2.69
CA PHE A 212 3.68 -18.68 -3.77
C PHE A 212 3.99 -19.53 -5.01
N ARG A 213 3.05 -19.58 -5.95
CA ARG A 213 3.06 -20.44 -7.16
C ARG A 213 3.18 -21.94 -6.83
N ARG A 214 4.40 -22.44 -6.63
CA ARG A 214 4.72 -23.85 -6.30
C ARG A 214 5.45 -24.01 -4.96
N THR A 215 5.64 -22.92 -4.22
CA THR A 215 6.40 -22.91 -2.97
C THR A 215 5.49 -22.58 -1.79
N SER A 216 5.20 -23.58 -0.97
CA SER A 216 4.40 -23.42 0.25
C SER A 216 5.28 -23.08 1.45
N VAL A 217 4.89 -22.03 2.17
CA VAL A 217 5.54 -21.49 3.35
C VAL A 217 4.59 -21.72 4.53
N GLY A 218 4.71 -22.89 5.15
CA GLY A 218 3.88 -23.28 6.30
C GLY A 218 4.26 -22.56 7.60
N ARG A 219 3.27 -22.39 8.48
CA ARG A 219 3.35 -21.75 9.81
C ARG A 219 3.77 -20.27 9.75
N VAL A 220 3.17 -19.51 8.84
CA VAL A 220 3.20 -18.04 8.86
C VAL A 220 2.14 -17.58 9.84
N ALA A 221 2.53 -16.80 10.85
CA ALA A 221 1.60 -16.10 11.73
C ALA A 221 0.88 -15.00 10.94
N LEU A 222 -0.44 -15.00 10.99
CA LEU A 222 -1.29 -14.02 10.32
C LEU A 222 -2.57 -13.74 11.12
N GLY A 223 -3.17 -12.60 10.82
CA GLY A 223 -4.51 -12.25 11.26
C GLY A 223 -5.59 -12.92 10.41
N CYS A 224 -6.52 -13.60 11.05
CA CYS A 224 -7.73 -14.13 10.43
C CYS A 224 -8.88 -13.16 10.80
N GLY A 225 -9.11 -12.17 9.94
CA GLY A 225 -9.96 -11.03 10.24
C GLY A 225 -11.43 -11.36 10.06
N HIS A 226 -12.21 -11.32 11.13
CA HIS A 226 -13.66 -11.51 11.11
C HIS A 226 -14.44 -10.19 11.05
N ASP A 227 -13.72 -9.09 11.24
CA ASP A 227 -14.20 -7.72 11.26
C ASP A 227 -13.13 -6.89 10.55
N ASN A 228 -13.43 -6.35 9.38
CA ASN A 228 -12.49 -5.69 8.47
C ASN A 228 -13.19 -4.52 7.78
N GLU A 229 -13.05 -3.33 8.36
CA GLU A 229 -13.67 -2.11 7.84
C GLU A 229 -12.63 -1.26 7.11
N GLY A 230 -13.08 -0.46 6.13
CA GLY A 230 -12.25 0.47 5.38
C GLY A 230 -11.76 -0.07 4.03
N LEU A 231 -10.67 0.50 3.55
CA LEU A 231 -10.53 0.81 2.13
C LEU A 231 -9.63 -0.16 1.35
N PHE A 232 -9.68 -1.45 1.67
CA PHE A 232 -8.88 -2.51 1.02
C PHE A 232 -9.55 -3.15 -0.22
N VAL A 233 -10.56 -2.48 -0.78
CA VAL A 233 -11.45 -2.90 -1.88
C VAL A 233 -10.77 -3.84 -2.90
N GLY A 234 -11.39 -5.01 -3.09
CA GLY A 234 -10.94 -6.04 -4.03
C GLY A 234 -9.87 -6.99 -3.50
N ALA A 235 -8.99 -6.57 -2.58
CA ALA A 235 -8.01 -7.48 -1.97
C ALA A 235 -8.64 -8.30 -0.83
N ALA A 236 -8.30 -9.58 -0.74
CA ALA A 236 -8.75 -10.44 0.35
C ALA A 236 -7.99 -10.20 1.67
N GLY A 237 -7.02 -9.29 1.67
CA GLY A 237 -6.15 -9.00 2.81
C GLY A 237 -4.83 -8.39 2.36
N LEU A 238 -3.82 -8.49 3.24
CA LEU A 238 -2.56 -7.77 3.10
C LEU A 238 -1.36 -8.65 3.45
N LEU A 239 -0.33 -8.61 2.60
CA LEU A 239 0.96 -9.22 2.84
C LEU A 239 1.91 -8.15 3.41
N GLY A 240 2.07 -8.15 4.73
CA GLY A 240 3.00 -7.29 5.45
C GLY A 240 4.46 -7.60 5.06
N LEU A 241 5.09 -6.66 4.37
CA LEU A 241 6.46 -6.71 3.88
C LEU A 241 7.40 -5.75 4.63
N GLY A 242 6.94 -5.14 5.74
CA GLY A 242 7.79 -4.35 6.65
C GLY A 242 8.96 -5.13 7.26
N ARG A 243 9.66 -4.48 8.19
CA ARG A 243 10.86 -5.04 8.88
C ARG A 243 10.57 -5.56 10.28
N GLY A 244 9.44 -5.22 10.87
CA GLY A 244 9.07 -5.64 12.22
C GLY A 244 8.86 -7.15 12.30
N ARG A 245 8.74 -7.66 13.53
CA ARG A 245 8.87 -9.10 13.81
C ARG A 245 7.79 -9.98 13.17
N LEU A 246 6.59 -9.42 12.95
CA LEU A 246 5.46 -10.11 12.36
C LEU A 246 5.38 -9.98 10.83
N SER A 247 6.30 -9.23 10.20
CA SER A 247 6.38 -9.15 8.74
C SER A 247 6.73 -10.48 8.11
N PHE A 248 6.20 -10.74 6.91
CA PHE A 248 6.54 -11.94 6.16
C PHE A 248 8.06 -12.08 5.95
N PRO A 249 8.82 -11.04 5.55
CA PRO A 249 10.28 -11.09 5.47
C PRO A 249 10.98 -11.44 6.79
N SER A 250 10.48 -10.98 7.95
CA SER A 250 11.07 -11.29 9.25
C SER A 250 10.73 -12.70 9.74
N GLN A 251 9.47 -13.11 9.63
CA GLN A 251 9.00 -14.44 10.03
C GLN A 251 9.68 -15.57 9.24
N THR A 252 9.90 -15.35 7.95
CA THR A 252 10.26 -16.43 7.01
C THR A 252 11.63 -16.23 6.36
N GLY A 253 12.30 -15.10 6.62
CA GLY A 253 13.55 -14.70 5.96
C GLY A 253 14.74 -15.62 6.19
N SER A 254 14.76 -16.49 7.19
CA SER A 254 15.77 -17.57 7.26
C SER A 254 15.70 -18.49 6.04
N ARG A 255 14.50 -18.82 5.56
CA ARG A 255 14.27 -19.69 4.40
C ARG A 255 14.79 -19.08 3.08
N PHE A 256 14.89 -17.75 3.00
CA PHE A 256 15.27 -17.02 1.78
C PHE A 256 16.28 -15.88 2.00
N ASN A 257 17.26 -16.10 2.90
CA ASN A 257 18.40 -15.20 3.13
C ASN A 257 18.04 -13.74 3.48
N ARG A 258 16.83 -13.48 4.00
CA ARG A 258 16.27 -12.16 4.29
C ARG A 258 16.36 -11.19 3.10
N LYS A 259 16.09 -11.69 1.88
CA LYS A 259 16.09 -10.92 0.65
C LYS A 259 14.76 -11.03 -0.07
N PHE A 260 14.22 -9.90 -0.52
CA PHE A 260 13.07 -9.87 -1.43
C PHE A 260 13.14 -8.68 -2.38
N SER A 261 12.39 -8.73 -3.47
CA SER A 261 12.22 -7.60 -4.38
C SER A 261 10.89 -7.68 -5.08
N TYR A 262 10.35 -6.53 -5.42
CA TYR A 262 9.25 -6.44 -6.37
C TYR A 262 9.66 -5.58 -7.56
N CYS A 263 8.95 -5.77 -8.66
CA CYS A 263 8.93 -4.83 -9.76
C CYS A 263 7.49 -4.50 -10.10
N LEU A 264 7.15 -3.22 -10.01
CA LEU A 264 5.83 -2.71 -10.30
C LEU A 264 5.86 -2.17 -11.73
N VAL A 265 4.97 -2.66 -12.60
CA VAL A 265 4.78 -2.08 -13.93
C VAL A 265 3.83 -0.89 -13.85
N ASP A 266 3.75 -0.12 -14.94
CA ASP A 266 2.75 0.94 -15.10
C ASP A 266 1.34 0.41 -14.77
N ARG A 267 0.66 1.11 -13.86
CA ARG A 267 -0.69 0.79 -13.35
C ARG A 267 -1.77 0.69 -14.44
N SER A 268 -1.54 1.30 -15.60
CA SER A 268 -2.44 1.29 -16.75
C SER A 268 -2.06 0.27 -17.83
N ALA A 269 -0.90 -0.39 -17.72
CA ALA A 269 -0.35 -1.23 -18.78
C ALA A 269 -0.60 -2.73 -18.55
N SER A 270 -1.17 -3.40 -19.55
CA SER A 270 -1.53 -4.83 -19.51
C SER A 270 -0.41 -5.81 -19.91
N SER A 271 0.71 -5.32 -20.47
CA SER A 271 1.60 -6.16 -21.30
C SER A 271 2.90 -6.64 -20.65
N LYS A 272 3.22 -6.24 -19.41
CA LYS A 272 4.42 -6.71 -18.69
C LYS A 272 4.07 -7.24 -17.30
N PRO A 273 4.60 -8.40 -16.88
CA PRO A 273 4.27 -8.97 -15.58
C PRO A 273 5.00 -8.24 -14.44
N SER A 274 4.25 -7.57 -13.56
CA SER A 274 4.78 -7.22 -12.24
C SER A 274 5.07 -8.50 -11.47
N SER A 275 6.12 -8.50 -10.63
CA SER A 275 6.58 -9.73 -9.96
C SER A 275 7.20 -9.47 -8.59
N LEU A 276 6.88 -10.34 -7.63
CA LEU A 276 7.48 -10.45 -6.31
C LEU A 276 8.46 -11.63 -6.31
N VAL A 277 9.66 -11.44 -5.78
CA VAL A 277 10.72 -12.47 -5.72
C VAL A 277 11.34 -12.47 -4.32
N PHE A 278 11.55 -13.66 -3.76
CA PHE A 278 12.23 -13.89 -2.48
C PHE A 278 13.50 -14.71 -2.71
N GLY A 279 14.53 -14.49 -1.88
CA GLY A 279 15.82 -15.20 -1.96
C GLY A 279 16.89 -14.44 -2.73
N ASP A 280 18.05 -15.07 -2.99
CA ASP A 280 19.16 -14.39 -3.67
C ASP A 280 18.81 -13.89 -5.07
N ALA A 281 17.90 -14.56 -5.78
CA ALA A 281 17.38 -14.14 -7.08
C ALA A 281 16.60 -12.81 -7.03
N ALA A 282 16.21 -12.34 -5.83
CA ALA A 282 15.59 -11.05 -5.66
C ALA A 282 16.56 -9.87 -5.90
N ILE A 283 17.88 -10.11 -5.86
CA ILE A 283 18.91 -9.09 -5.97
C ILE A 283 19.49 -9.10 -7.41
N PRO A 284 19.01 -8.23 -8.33
CA PRO A 284 19.50 -8.20 -9.69
C PRO A 284 20.95 -7.70 -9.75
N ARG A 285 21.73 -8.23 -10.71
CA ARG A 285 23.08 -7.73 -11.01
C ARG A 285 22.99 -6.28 -11.50
N GLY A 286 23.88 -5.41 -11.02
CA GLY A 286 23.89 -3.99 -11.38
C GLY A 286 22.85 -3.12 -10.65
N ALA A 287 22.19 -3.62 -9.60
CA ALA A 287 21.38 -2.77 -8.73
C ALA A 287 22.25 -1.68 -8.07
N LEU A 288 21.76 -0.44 -8.08
CA LEU A 288 22.35 0.68 -7.36
C LEU A 288 21.82 0.68 -5.92
N PHE A 289 22.71 0.61 -4.93
CA PHE A 289 22.31 0.43 -3.53
C PHE A 289 22.40 1.71 -2.71
N THR A 290 21.37 1.95 -1.91
CA THR A 290 21.42 2.87 -0.77
C THR A 290 21.33 2.10 0.55
N PRO A 291 22.15 2.42 1.58
CA PRO A 291 22.05 1.74 2.87
C PRO A 291 20.74 2.07 3.58
N LEU A 292 20.18 1.07 4.27
CA LEU A 292 19.04 1.27 5.16
C LEU A 292 19.48 2.02 6.40
N LEU A 293 18.69 3.03 6.77
CA LEU A 293 18.77 3.66 8.09
C LEU A 293 17.88 2.88 9.07
N THR A 294 18.15 3.06 10.36
CA THR A 294 17.35 2.48 11.43
C THR A 294 16.77 3.62 12.26
N ASN A 295 15.44 3.63 12.37
CA ASN A 295 14.75 4.51 13.31
C ASN A 295 14.90 3.93 14.73
N PRO A 296 15.29 4.75 15.73
CA PRO A 296 15.57 4.26 17.08
C PRO A 296 14.33 3.81 17.87
N LYS A 297 13.13 4.20 17.42
CA LYS A 297 11.85 3.88 18.07
C LYS A 297 11.03 2.84 17.31
N LEU A 298 11.04 2.87 15.97
CA LEU A 298 10.18 2.04 15.12
C LEU A 298 11.01 1.20 14.14
N ASP A 299 10.92 -0.12 14.23
CA ASP A 299 11.70 -1.01 13.35
C ASP A 299 11.03 -1.27 12.00
N THR A 300 9.70 -1.12 11.86
CA THR A 300 8.87 -1.42 10.67
C THR A 300 9.38 -0.90 9.33
N PHE A 301 9.79 0.37 9.22
CA PHE A 301 9.94 1.04 7.91
C PHE A 301 11.34 0.94 7.28
N TYR A 302 11.35 0.95 5.94
CA TYR A 302 12.56 1.00 5.12
C TYR A 302 13.06 2.42 4.90
N TYR A 303 13.72 2.97 5.92
CA TYR A 303 14.33 4.30 5.83
C TYR A 303 15.58 4.32 4.95
N VAL A 304 15.71 5.37 4.13
CA VAL A 304 16.84 5.64 3.24
C VAL A 304 17.26 7.11 3.32
N GLU A 305 18.49 7.41 2.92
CA GLU A 305 19.00 8.79 2.91
C GLU A 305 18.80 9.44 1.54
N LEU A 306 17.87 10.39 1.44
CA LEU A 306 17.68 11.24 0.26
C LEU A 306 18.56 12.50 0.39
N LEU A 307 19.50 12.66 -0.53
CA LEU A 307 20.47 13.76 -0.54
C LEU A 307 19.98 14.99 -1.31
N GLY A 308 19.01 14.84 -2.21
CA GLY A 308 18.43 15.93 -2.97
C GLY A 308 17.62 15.46 -4.17
N ILE A 309 17.09 16.42 -4.92
CA ILE A 309 16.30 16.17 -6.14
C ILE A 309 16.85 17.07 -7.25
N SER A 310 16.97 16.54 -8.46
CA SER A 310 17.27 17.32 -9.67
C SER A 310 16.06 17.38 -10.59
N VAL A 311 15.82 18.56 -11.17
CA VAL A 311 14.74 18.82 -12.12
C VAL A 311 15.33 19.47 -13.37
N GLY A 312 14.95 18.98 -14.56
CA GLY A 312 15.46 19.47 -15.85
C GLY A 312 16.92 19.15 -16.14
N GLY A 313 17.62 18.43 -15.25
CA GLY A 313 19.07 18.23 -15.27
C GLY A 313 19.83 19.06 -14.24
N THR A 314 19.15 19.96 -13.51
CA THR A 314 19.75 20.84 -12.51
C THR A 314 19.33 20.42 -11.11
N ARG A 315 20.27 20.33 -10.16
CA ARG A 315 19.98 20.04 -8.75
C ARG A 315 19.24 21.22 -8.12
N VAL A 316 18.08 20.95 -7.49
CA VAL A 316 17.21 22.00 -6.93
C VAL A 316 17.90 22.63 -5.71
N PRO A 317 18.30 23.93 -5.74
CA PRO A 317 19.22 24.49 -4.74
C PRO A 317 18.71 24.47 -3.30
N LYS A 318 17.38 24.57 -3.10
CA LYS A 318 16.73 24.58 -1.78
C LYS A 318 16.58 23.19 -1.15
N ILE A 319 16.98 22.10 -1.82
CA ILE A 319 16.79 20.73 -1.33
C ILE A 319 18.12 20.15 -0.85
N SER A 320 18.29 20.13 0.48
CA SER A 320 19.42 19.57 1.20
C SER A 320 19.00 18.32 2.00
N PRO A 321 19.96 17.43 2.37
CA PRO A 321 19.67 16.25 3.20
C PRO A 321 19.02 16.61 4.56
N SER A 322 19.28 17.82 5.07
CA SER A 322 18.71 18.32 6.32
C SER A 322 17.18 18.44 6.31
N LEU A 323 16.55 18.62 5.14
CA LEU A 323 15.08 18.63 5.01
C LEU A 323 14.44 17.25 5.19
N PHE A 324 15.26 16.20 5.22
CA PHE A 324 14.85 14.80 5.35
C PHE A 324 15.52 14.12 6.55
N LYS A 325 16.17 14.89 7.43
CA LYS A 325 16.90 14.33 8.57
C LYS A 325 15.92 13.70 9.56
N MET A 326 16.26 12.51 10.04
CA MET A 326 15.59 11.88 11.17
C MET A 326 16.16 12.44 12.48
N ASP A 327 15.29 12.78 13.45
CA ASP A 327 15.70 13.23 14.78
C ASP A 327 16.00 12.05 15.73
N GLN A 328 16.34 12.37 16.99
CA GLN A 328 16.67 11.36 18.02
C GLN A 328 15.44 10.59 18.51
N ASP A 329 14.24 11.15 18.33
CA ASP A 329 12.97 10.49 18.62
C ASP A 329 12.41 9.73 17.42
N GLY A 330 13.14 9.69 16.30
CA GLY A 330 12.78 8.95 15.10
C GLY A 330 11.84 9.70 14.15
N ASN A 331 11.44 10.95 14.45
CA ASN A 331 10.60 11.74 13.56
C ASN A 331 11.39 12.18 12.32
N GLY A 332 10.68 12.41 11.21
CA GLY A 332 11.31 12.73 9.93
C GLY A 332 11.91 11.49 9.23
N GLY A 333 12.89 11.72 8.35
CA GLY A 333 13.43 10.68 7.47
C GLY A 333 12.72 10.57 6.12
N VAL A 334 13.23 9.68 5.26
CA VAL A 334 12.55 9.21 4.03
C VAL A 334 12.38 7.71 4.10
N ILE A 335 11.16 7.21 3.87
CA ILE A 335 10.88 5.78 3.72
C ILE A 335 10.53 5.43 2.27
N ILE A 336 10.69 4.16 1.89
CA ILE A 336 10.15 3.60 0.66
C ILE A 336 8.92 2.78 1.03
N ASP A 337 7.76 3.06 0.41
CA ASP A 337 6.53 2.32 0.66
C ASP A 337 5.75 1.94 -0.60
N SER A 338 5.45 0.65 -0.78
CA SER A 338 4.57 0.12 -1.83
C SER A 338 3.07 0.31 -1.52
N GLY A 339 2.69 0.43 -0.25
CA GLY A 339 1.30 0.62 0.18
C GLY A 339 0.80 2.06 0.00
N THR A 340 1.68 3.06 0.10
CA THR A 340 1.40 4.44 -0.32
C THR A 340 1.48 4.55 -1.84
N SER A 341 0.48 5.16 -2.47
CA SER A 341 0.48 5.46 -3.91
C SER A 341 1.48 6.56 -4.24
N VAL A 342 1.25 7.79 -3.77
CA VAL A 342 1.92 8.99 -4.28
C VAL A 342 3.07 9.41 -3.36
N THR A 343 4.22 9.80 -3.92
CA THR A 343 5.33 10.32 -3.11
C THR A 343 4.94 11.58 -2.34
N ARG A 344 5.24 11.55 -1.04
CA ARG A 344 5.08 12.64 -0.08
C ARG A 344 6.46 13.17 0.28
N LEU A 345 6.70 14.45 0.07
CA LEU A 345 7.94 15.13 0.47
C LEU A 345 7.62 16.14 1.58
N THR A 346 8.57 16.40 2.47
CA THR A 346 8.43 17.50 3.45
C THR A 346 8.04 18.79 2.74
N GLN A 347 7.12 19.57 3.32
CA GLN A 347 6.53 20.74 2.64
C GLN A 347 7.54 21.68 1.95
N PRO A 348 8.74 21.99 2.52
CA PRO A 348 9.76 22.78 1.84
C PRO A 348 10.36 22.08 0.61
N ALA A 349 10.63 20.77 0.69
CA ALA A 349 11.17 19.99 -0.41
C ALA A 349 10.14 19.78 -1.53
N TYR A 350 8.87 19.56 -1.18
CA TYR A 350 7.77 19.52 -2.13
C TYR A 350 7.66 20.83 -2.92
N THR A 351 7.50 21.95 -2.21
CA THR A 351 7.40 23.30 -2.80
C THR A 351 8.57 23.57 -3.75
N ALA A 352 9.80 23.33 -3.31
CA ALA A 352 10.99 23.55 -4.13
C ALA A 352 11.03 22.65 -5.39
N THR A 353 10.60 21.39 -5.29
CA THR A 353 10.55 20.45 -6.43
C THR A 353 9.47 20.84 -7.42
N ARG A 354 8.27 21.13 -6.92
CA ARG A 354 7.10 21.58 -7.69
C ARG A 354 7.41 22.86 -8.47
N ASP A 355 8.00 23.86 -7.81
CA ASP A 355 8.29 25.15 -8.43
C ASP A 355 9.37 25.02 -9.52
N ALA A 356 10.40 24.20 -9.29
CA ALA A 356 11.39 23.86 -10.31
C ALA A 356 10.77 23.08 -11.48
N PHE A 357 9.79 22.20 -11.23
CA PHE A 357 9.08 21.48 -12.27
C PHE A 357 8.20 22.41 -13.12
N ARG A 358 7.40 23.27 -12.48
CA ARG A 358 6.59 24.31 -13.13
C ARG A 358 7.45 25.22 -14.03
N LEU A 359 8.60 25.67 -13.53
CA LEU A 359 9.53 26.51 -14.30
C LEU A 359 10.08 25.83 -15.57
N GLY A 360 10.30 24.52 -15.53
CA GLY A 360 10.73 23.75 -16.68
C GLY A 360 9.61 23.22 -17.59
N ALA A 361 8.35 23.45 -17.23
CA ALA A 361 7.15 22.95 -17.93
C ALA A 361 6.22 24.09 -18.41
N THR A 362 6.75 25.31 -18.56
CA THR A 362 6.02 26.52 -18.98
C THR A 362 5.37 26.42 -20.36
N ASN A 363 5.82 25.48 -21.20
CA ASN A 363 5.25 25.18 -22.50
C ASN A 363 3.99 24.29 -22.46
N LEU A 364 3.56 23.83 -21.28
CA LEU A 364 2.37 23.01 -21.10
C LEU A 364 1.19 23.86 -20.59
N LYS A 365 0.02 23.68 -21.19
CA LYS A 365 -1.21 24.36 -20.77
C LYS A 365 -1.60 23.89 -19.36
N ARG A 366 -1.72 24.81 -18.40
CA ARG A 366 -2.20 24.51 -17.05
C ARG A 366 -3.67 24.09 -17.06
N ALA A 367 -4.00 23.12 -16.23
CA ALA A 367 -5.36 22.73 -15.85
C ALA A 367 -5.63 23.14 -14.38
N PRO A 368 -6.91 23.13 -13.93
CA PRO A 368 -7.26 23.22 -12.51
C PRO A 368 -6.56 22.16 -11.67
N ASP A 369 -6.43 22.44 -10.38
CA ASP A 369 -5.87 21.51 -9.41
C ASP A 369 -6.84 20.34 -9.17
N PHE A 370 -6.32 19.15 -8.85
CA PHE A 370 -7.12 17.93 -8.69
C PHE A 370 -6.75 17.25 -7.37
N SER A 371 -7.71 17.10 -6.46
CA SER A 371 -7.48 16.43 -5.17
C SER A 371 -6.27 17.03 -4.43
N LEU A 372 -5.32 16.20 -4.01
CA LEU A 372 -4.03 16.57 -3.41
C LEU A 372 -2.97 17.10 -4.38
N PHE A 373 -3.27 17.26 -5.68
CA PHE A 373 -2.34 17.77 -6.70
C PHE A 373 -2.61 19.23 -7.07
N ASP A 374 -1.68 20.11 -6.73
CA ASP A 374 -1.74 21.56 -7.03
C ASP A 374 -1.16 21.96 -8.42
N THR A 375 -0.76 20.97 -9.22
CA THR A 375 0.03 21.19 -10.44
C THR A 375 -0.41 20.24 -11.53
N CYS A 376 -1.45 20.64 -12.25
CA CYS A 376 -2.02 19.87 -13.35
C CYS A 376 -1.95 20.61 -14.68
N PHE A 377 -1.98 19.83 -15.77
CA PHE A 377 -1.85 20.28 -17.14
C PHE A 377 -2.89 19.61 -18.03
N ASP A 378 -3.45 20.37 -18.96
CA ASP A 378 -4.31 19.87 -20.02
C ASP A 378 -3.42 19.40 -21.18
N LEU A 379 -3.38 18.08 -21.37
CA LEU A 379 -2.65 17.42 -22.46
C LEU A 379 -3.62 16.81 -23.49
N SER A 380 -4.88 17.24 -23.52
CA SER A 380 -5.86 16.78 -24.50
C SER A 380 -5.37 17.00 -25.94
N GLY A 381 -5.59 16.01 -26.80
CA GLY A 381 -5.12 16.01 -28.19
C GLY A 381 -3.59 15.88 -28.40
N GLN A 382 -2.77 15.84 -27.33
CA GLN A 382 -1.31 15.75 -27.46
C GLN A 382 -0.84 14.29 -27.62
N THR A 383 -0.16 13.98 -28.73
CA THR A 383 0.42 12.65 -28.98
C THR A 383 1.75 12.43 -28.23
N SER A 384 2.50 13.50 -27.98
CA SER A 384 3.70 13.48 -27.14
C SER A 384 3.99 14.88 -26.60
N VAL A 385 4.56 14.97 -25.39
CA VAL A 385 5.01 16.25 -24.81
C VAL A 385 6.42 16.13 -24.24
N LYS A 386 7.13 17.26 -24.16
CA LYS A 386 8.43 17.35 -23.48
C LYS A 386 8.24 17.89 -22.07
N VAL A 387 8.84 17.20 -21.10
CA VAL A 387 8.81 17.54 -19.67
C VAL A 387 10.22 17.62 -19.08
N PRO A 388 10.45 18.37 -18.00
CA PRO A 388 11.67 18.29 -17.20
C PRO A 388 11.98 16.85 -16.81
N THR A 389 13.24 16.43 -16.87
CA THR A 389 13.71 15.19 -16.23
C THR A 389 13.63 15.35 -14.71
N LEU A 390 13.43 14.25 -13.97
CA LEU A 390 13.40 14.26 -12.50
C LEU A 390 14.27 13.12 -11.96
N VAL A 391 15.20 13.43 -11.05
CA VAL A 391 16.09 12.46 -10.41
C VAL A 391 16.01 12.59 -8.90
N LEU A 392 15.77 11.49 -8.20
CA LEU A 392 15.92 11.40 -6.74
C LEU A 392 17.34 10.90 -6.43
N HIS A 393 18.13 11.68 -5.69
CA HIS A 393 19.51 11.35 -5.37
C HIS A 393 19.59 10.73 -3.97
N PHE A 394 19.68 9.41 -3.87
CA PHE A 394 19.91 8.73 -2.60
C PHE A 394 21.41 8.54 -2.34
N ARG A 395 21.82 8.32 -1.08
CA ARG A 395 23.21 7.96 -0.78
C ARG A 395 23.60 6.65 -1.46
N GLY A 396 24.34 6.74 -2.56
CA GLY A 396 24.84 5.61 -3.35
C GLY A 396 23.96 5.18 -4.53
N ALA A 397 22.82 5.83 -4.77
CA ALA A 397 21.92 5.47 -5.88
C ALA A 397 21.14 6.68 -6.41
N ASP A 398 21.24 6.94 -7.71
CA ASP A 398 20.44 7.94 -8.42
C ASP A 398 19.24 7.28 -9.11
N LEU A 399 18.03 7.74 -8.78
CA LEU A 399 16.78 7.23 -9.32
C LEU A 399 16.18 8.23 -10.32
N SER A 400 16.64 8.12 -11.58
CA SER A 400 16.12 8.92 -12.69
C SER A 400 14.74 8.43 -13.10
N LEU A 401 13.69 9.15 -12.68
CA LEU A 401 12.31 8.77 -12.90
C LEU A 401 11.89 8.97 -14.37
N PRO A 402 11.30 7.96 -15.04
CA PRO A 402 10.52 8.16 -16.27
C PRO A 402 9.37 9.17 -16.09
N ALA A 403 8.95 9.81 -17.17
CA ALA A 403 7.90 10.84 -17.13
C ALA A 403 6.57 10.36 -16.51
N THR A 404 6.17 9.12 -16.78
CA THR A 404 4.96 8.49 -16.25
C THR A 404 5.00 8.26 -14.73
N ASN A 405 6.17 8.33 -14.10
CA ASN A 405 6.30 8.23 -12.64
C ASN A 405 6.02 9.57 -11.92
N TYR A 406 5.85 10.69 -12.63
CA TYR A 406 5.63 11.99 -11.99
C TYR A 406 4.65 12.92 -12.72
N LEU A 407 4.19 12.59 -13.93
CA LEU A 407 3.08 13.27 -14.59
C LEU A 407 2.07 12.21 -15.02
N ILE A 408 1.00 12.05 -14.24
CA ILE A 408 0.04 10.95 -14.33
C ILE A 408 -1.34 11.44 -14.79
N PRO A 409 -2.11 10.64 -15.55
CA PRO A 409 -3.50 10.98 -15.84
C PRO A 409 -4.33 10.94 -14.56
N VAL A 410 -5.24 11.89 -14.41
CA VAL A 410 -6.23 11.92 -13.32
C VAL A 410 -7.68 11.79 -13.80
N ASP A 411 -7.87 11.89 -15.12
CA ASP A 411 -9.15 11.76 -15.77
C ASP A 411 -9.05 11.03 -17.13
N SER A 412 -10.20 10.80 -17.74
CA SER A 412 -10.39 10.34 -19.10
C SER A 412 -10.27 11.45 -20.16
N SER A 413 -10.33 12.73 -19.76
CA SER A 413 -10.37 13.90 -20.66
C SER A 413 -8.98 14.35 -21.17
N GLY A 414 -7.91 14.01 -20.44
CA GLY A 414 -6.54 14.39 -20.76
C GLY A 414 -5.87 15.34 -19.77
N THR A 415 -6.39 15.47 -18.55
CA THR A 415 -5.73 16.16 -17.43
C THR A 415 -4.64 15.28 -16.82
N PHE A 416 -3.42 15.81 -16.73
CA PHE A 416 -2.29 15.16 -16.09
C PHE A 416 -1.74 15.99 -14.95
N CYS A 417 -1.54 15.37 -13.78
CA CYS A 417 -1.08 16.05 -12.57
C CYS A 417 0.31 15.59 -12.15
N PHE A 418 1.07 16.53 -11.56
CA PHE A 418 2.39 16.28 -11.02
C PHE A 418 2.27 15.41 -9.76
N ALA A 419 2.70 14.14 -9.87
CA ALA A 419 2.40 13.07 -8.92
C ALA A 419 3.23 13.11 -7.63
N PHE A 420 3.37 14.28 -7.03
CA PHE A 420 3.97 14.51 -5.73
C PHE A 420 3.03 15.39 -4.90
N ALA A 421 3.06 15.22 -3.59
CA ALA A 421 2.42 16.16 -2.67
C ALA A 421 3.32 16.46 -1.47
N GLY A 422 3.01 17.58 -0.80
CA GLY A 422 3.64 17.96 0.44
C GLY A 422 3.13 17.17 1.63
N THR A 423 3.90 17.17 2.71
CA THR A 423 3.44 16.77 4.04
C THR A 423 3.96 17.72 5.10
N MET A 424 3.05 18.12 5.99
CA MET A 424 3.34 18.98 7.14
C MET A 424 4.04 18.22 8.27
N ASN A 425 4.07 16.89 8.19
CA ASN A 425 4.47 15.99 9.26
C ASN A 425 5.98 15.62 9.24
N GLY A 426 6.78 16.20 8.34
CA GLY A 426 8.24 16.01 8.30
C GLY A 426 8.76 14.64 7.82
N LEU A 427 7.97 13.57 7.89
CA LEU A 427 8.30 12.26 7.30
C LEU A 427 8.03 12.27 5.79
N SER A 428 9.04 11.96 4.96
CA SER A 428 8.82 11.76 3.51
C SER A 428 8.63 10.28 3.17
N ILE A 429 7.83 10.00 2.13
CA ILE A 429 7.46 8.65 1.70
C ILE A 429 7.64 8.58 0.18
N ILE A 430 8.49 7.68 -0.32
CA ILE A 430 8.58 7.37 -1.75
C ILE A 430 7.48 6.35 -2.08
N GLY A 431 6.40 6.83 -2.69
CA GLY A 431 5.21 6.03 -3.01
C GLY A 431 5.38 5.13 -4.24
N ASN A 432 4.42 4.22 -4.44
CA ASN A 432 4.46 3.21 -5.48
C ASN A 432 4.47 3.77 -6.92
N ILE A 433 3.93 4.97 -7.18
CA ILE A 433 4.01 5.59 -8.51
C ILE A 433 5.46 5.79 -8.91
N GLN A 434 6.28 6.35 -8.01
CA GLN A 434 7.68 6.65 -8.25
C GLN A 434 8.59 5.41 -8.28
N GLN A 435 8.05 4.24 -7.91
CA GLN A 435 8.74 2.96 -7.97
C GLN A 435 8.42 2.16 -9.25
N GLN A 436 7.42 2.57 -10.04
CA GLN A 436 7.07 1.86 -11.28
C GLN A 436 8.24 1.82 -12.29
N GLY A 437 8.44 0.68 -12.94
CA GLY A 437 9.53 0.44 -13.88
C GLY A 437 10.90 0.14 -13.25
N PHE A 438 11.00 0.17 -11.91
CA PHE A 438 12.18 -0.23 -11.17
C PHE A 438 11.95 -1.55 -10.43
N ARG A 439 12.95 -2.43 -10.42
CA ARG A 439 13.00 -3.50 -9.42
C ARG A 439 13.59 -2.92 -8.14
N VAL A 440 12.78 -2.84 -7.10
CA VAL A 440 13.17 -2.39 -5.75
C VAL A 440 13.52 -3.64 -4.94
N ALA A 441 14.78 -3.75 -4.54
CA ALA A 441 15.38 -4.95 -3.97
C ALA A 441 15.87 -4.73 -2.54
N TYR A 442 15.29 -5.45 -1.60
CA TYR A 442 15.54 -5.35 -0.18
C TYR A 442 16.53 -6.44 0.22
N ASP A 443 17.78 -6.04 0.48
CA ASP A 443 18.83 -6.92 1.03
C ASP A 443 18.96 -6.65 2.52
N LEU A 444 18.07 -7.25 3.32
CA LEU A 444 17.99 -6.99 4.76
C LEU A 444 19.18 -7.60 5.51
N ALA A 445 19.80 -8.64 4.95
CA ALA A 445 21.06 -9.17 5.46
C ALA A 445 22.23 -8.19 5.25
N GLY A 446 22.24 -7.48 4.11
CA GLY A 446 23.19 -6.40 3.81
C GLY A 446 22.79 -5.00 4.29
N SER A 447 21.68 -4.86 5.03
CA SER A 447 21.10 -3.58 5.48
C SER A 447 21.04 -2.50 4.39
N ARG A 448 20.46 -2.83 3.23
CA ARG A 448 20.41 -1.92 2.06
C ARG A 448 19.23 -2.18 1.13
N VAL A 449 18.79 -1.14 0.42
CA VAL A 449 17.83 -1.23 -0.68
C VAL A 449 18.55 -0.95 -2.00
N GLY A 450 18.31 -1.79 -2.99
CA GLY A 450 18.84 -1.67 -4.35
C GLY A 450 17.74 -1.28 -5.33
N PHE A 451 18.09 -0.46 -6.32
CA PHE A 451 17.22 -0.10 -7.42
C PHE A 451 17.82 -0.58 -8.75
N SER A 452 17.02 -1.24 -9.57
CA SER A 452 17.40 -1.62 -10.94
C SER A 452 16.40 -1.03 -11.95
N PRO A 453 16.77 0.03 -12.69
CA PRO A 453 15.93 0.61 -13.75
C PRO A 453 15.62 -0.43 -14.83
N ARG A 454 14.36 -0.46 -15.31
CA ARG A 454 13.85 -1.45 -16.27
C ARG A 454 13.86 -2.90 -15.76
N GLY A 455 14.00 -3.13 -14.45
CA GLY A 455 14.10 -4.47 -13.83
C GLY A 455 12.83 -5.34 -13.82
N CYS A 456 11.80 -4.96 -14.58
CA CYS A 456 10.52 -5.70 -14.71
C CYS A 456 10.47 -6.60 -15.96
N ALA A 457 11.58 -6.71 -16.69
CA ALA A 457 11.79 -7.63 -17.80
C ALA A 457 12.58 -8.86 -17.33
#